data_AF-A0A9N9T8W9-F1
#
_entry.id   AF-A0A9N9T8W9-F1
#
_cell.length_a   1.000
_cell.length_b   1.000
_cell.length_c   1.000
_cell.angle_alpha   90.00
_cell.angle_beta   90.00
_cell.angle_gamma   90.00
#
_symmetry.space_group_name_H-M   'P 1'
#
loop_
_entity.id
_entity.type
_entity.pdbx_description
1 polymer ?
#
loop_
_entity_poly.entity_id
_entity_poly.type
_entity_poly.pdbx_seq_one_letter_code
_entity_poly.pdbx_strand_id
1 'polypeptide(L)'
;MKFICRRFKVLKNADLYGSSINQKLKVNSIVHKLSANIISQIIPVENSYYISKRFMTNSCDGGNKNNISGRHQFHKDTENILNEQVLEEFKAAYEYLTMGHYFGRTDVALPGCQGFFMNMYEEELGHANIFTNYVLMRGGHVQLKSISVPKNKTWTVTEAFTRAVQMEQGIKEKLNEVFNVAEKHKDLHIMDLVSTEFMEEQHRSICEMARLVTRSKITDTKVGEYLFDQMIFTSFVKKEKDKENLMYKRRLEIVEDADKHVIYK
;
A
#
# COMPACT_ATOMS: atom_id res chain seq x y z
N MET A 1 46.64 7.70 1.28
CA MET A 1 46.71 6.22 1.36
C MET A 1 46.92 5.82 2.82
N LYS A 2 45.91 5.15 3.39
CA LYS A 2 45.98 4.04 4.36
C LYS A 2 46.75 4.14 5.71
N PHE A 3 45.94 3.99 6.77
CA PHE A 3 46.10 3.17 8.00
C PHE A 3 46.98 3.67 9.16
N ILE A 4 46.33 3.93 10.32
CA ILE A 4 46.85 3.54 11.64
C ILE A 4 45.71 2.95 12.48
N CYS A 5 45.82 1.66 12.76
CA CYS A 5 45.08 0.92 13.77
C CYS A 5 45.82 1.09 15.11
N ARG A 6 45.13 1.44 16.21
CA ARG A 6 45.70 1.37 17.57
C ARG A 6 44.87 0.42 18.43
N ARG A 7 45.55 -0.64 18.84
CA ARG A 7 45.20 -1.65 19.83
C ARG A 7 45.67 -1.13 21.20
N PHE A 8 44.86 -1.23 22.25
CA PHE A 8 45.34 -1.15 23.64
C PHE A 8 44.92 -2.40 24.41
N LYS A 9 45.88 -2.97 25.14
CA LYS A 9 45.82 -4.22 25.91
C LYS A 9 45.54 -3.91 27.39
N VAL A 10 44.64 -4.72 27.97
CA VAL A 10 44.74 -5.49 29.24
C VAL A 10 44.97 -4.77 30.57
N LEU A 11 44.05 -4.97 31.53
CA LEU A 11 44.29 -5.38 32.93
C LEU A 11 43.09 -6.24 33.38
N LYS A 12 43.26 -7.56 33.57
CA LYS A 12 43.59 -8.35 34.78
C LYS A 12 42.36 -8.80 35.58
N ASN A 13 42.33 -10.11 35.82
CA ASN A 13 41.26 -10.97 36.34
C ASN A 13 41.01 -10.86 37.85
N ALA A 14 39.92 -11.55 38.26
CA ALA A 14 39.60 -12.10 39.59
C ALA A 14 38.99 -11.07 40.56
N ASP A 15 37.80 -11.22 41.14
CA ASP A 15 36.98 -12.40 41.45
C ASP A 15 35.49 -12.04 41.53
N LEU A 16 34.61 -12.98 41.19
CA LEU A 16 33.45 -13.44 41.99
C LEU A 16 32.46 -14.20 41.09
N TYR A 17 32.49 -15.51 41.25
CA TYR A 17 31.59 -16.47 40.63
C TYR A 17 30.15 -16.30 41.11
N GLY A 18 29.22 -16.44 40.17
CA GLY A 18 27.97 -17.18 40.42
C GLY A 18 26.73 -16.38 40.77
N SER A 19 26.05 -15.83 39.75
CA SER A 19 24.57 -15.78 39.64
C SER A 19 24.08 -14.82 38.53
N SER A 20 24.44 -15.04 37.26
CA SER A 20 23.81 -14.29 36.16
C SER A 20 23.78 -15.05 34.83
N ILE A 21 23.22 -16.27 34.86
CA ILE A 21 22.85 -17.00 33.64
C ILE A 21 21.34 -16.91 33.37
N ASN A 22 20.51 -16.47 34.33
CA ASN A 22 19.05 -16.38 34.17
C ASN A 22 18.47 -15.01 33.78
N GLN A 23 19.30 -14.00 33.46
CA GLN A 23 18.79 -12.71 32.93
C GLN A 23 18.99 -12.54 31.41
N LYS A 24 19.82 -13.37 30.75
CA LYS A 24 20.01 -13.30 29.28
C LYS A 24 18.98 -14.09 28.46
N LEU A 25 18.10 -14.86 29.10
CA LEU A 25 17.01 -15.59 28.42
C LEU A 25 15.66 -14.84 28.40
N LYS A 26 15.51 -13.71 29.11
CA LYS A 26 14.27 -12.90 29.07
C LYS A 26 14.31 -11.72 28.08
N VAL A 27 15.48 -11.28 27.64
CA VAL A 27 15.59 -10.14 26.72
C VAL A 27 15.34 -10.53 25.26
N ASN A 28 15.60 -11.79 24.88
CA ASN A 28 15.34 -12.30 23.53
C ASN A 28 13.86 -12.63 23.25
N SER A 29 12.99 -12.62 24.28
CA SER A 29 11.55 -12.82 24.11
C SER A 29 10.79 -11.52 23.79
N ILE A 30 11.38 -10.35 24.05
CA ILE A 30 10.71 -9.05 23.83
C ILE A 30 11.07 -8.52 22.45
N VAL A 31 12.31 -8.70 21.99
CA VAL A 31 12.75 -8.25 20.66
C VAL A 31 12.04 -9.03 19.53
N HIS A 32 11.79 -10.34 19.71
CA HIS A 32 11.00 -11.14 18.76
C HIS A 32 9.49 -10.84 18.80
N LYS A 33 8.95 -10.33 19.92
CA LYS A 33 7.54 -9.92 20.01
C LYS A 33 7.30 -8.52 19.43
N LEU A 34 8.29 -7.62 19.54
CA LEU A 34 8.20 -6.29 18.95
C LEU A 34 8.43 -6.30 17.43
N SER A 35 9.28 -7.19 16.90
CA SER A 35 9.48 -7.30 15.45
C SER A 35 8.31 -8.00 14.73
N ALA A 36 7.53 -8.84 15.44
CA ALA A 36 6.39 -9.54 14.85
C ALA A 36 5.14 -8.66 14.69
N ASN A 37 4.98 -7.63 15.54
CA ASN A 37 3.80 -6.74 15.51
C ASN A 37 3.92 -5.55 14.53
N ILE A 38 5.12 -5.26 14.03
CA ILE A 38 5.34 -4.16 13.05
C ILE A 38 5.18 -4.68 11.62
N ILE A 39 5.42 -5.98 11.38
CA ILE A 39 5.31 -6.57 10.03
C ILE A 39 3.85 -6.87 9.66
N SER A 40 2.93 -6.95 10.62
CA SER A 40 1.50 -7.21 10.38
C SER A 40 0.68 -5.97 9.94
N GLN A 41 1.30 -4.80 9.84
CA GLN A 41 0.58 -3.54 9.55
C GLN A 41 0.69 -3.06 8.08
N ILE A 42 1.42 -3.76 7.21
CA ILE A 42 1.59 -3.35 5.80
C ILE A 42 0.60 -4.06 4.86
N ILE A 43 -0.16 -5.05 5.34
CA ILE A 43 -1.25 -5.67 4.58
C ILE A 43 -2.39 -5.95 5.55
N PRO A 44 -3.56 -5.30 5.46
CA PRO A 44 -4.74 -5.80 6.15
C PRO A 44 -5.11 -7.16 5.55
N VAL A 45 -4.65 -8.23 6.18
CA VAL A 45 -5.04 -9.62 5.87
C VAL A 45 -6.44 -9.90 6.44
N GLU A 46 -7.44 -9.09 6.07
CA GLU A 46 -8.84 -9.41 6.37
C GLU A 46 -9.51 -10.24 5.25
N ASN A 47 -8.79 -10.53 4.15
CA ASN A 47 -9.13 -11.59 3.22
C ASN A 47 -8.28 -12.86 3.49
N SER A 48 -8.43 -13.46 4.67
CA SER A 48 -7.81 -14.78 4.95
C SER A 48 -8.62 -15.91 4.32
N TYR A 49 -8.68 -15.98 2.99
CA TYR A 49 -9.07 -17.23 2.29
C TYR A 49 -7.94 -18.28 2.34
N TYR A 50 -6.80 -17.96 2.95
CA TYR A 50 -5.67 -18.86 3.17
C TYR A 50 -5.86 -19.72 4.43
N ILE A 51 -6.74 -20.72 4.38
CA ILE A 51 -6.60 -21.90 5.25
C ILE A 51 -5.84 -22.96 4.45
N SER A 52 -4.52 -23.02 4.63
CA SER A 52 -3.78 -24.24 4.37
C SER A 52 -2.97 -24.61 5.60
N LYS A 53 -3.57 -25.39 6.51
CA LYS A 53 -2.77 -26.33 7.29
C LYS A 53 -2.28 -27.36 6.28
N ARG A 54 -1.05 -27.18 5.81
CA ARG A 54 -0.37 -28.16 4.96
C ARG A 54 -0.19 -29.44 5.77
N PHE A 55 -1.18 -30.34 5.74
CA PHE A 55 -0.99 -31.70 6.20
C PHE A 55 -0.09 -32.39 5.18
N MET A 56 1.16 -32.62 5.56
CA MET A 56 2.06 -33.48 4.78
C MET A 56 1.51 -34.91 4.87
N THR A 57 0.72 -35.33 3.87
CA THR A 57 0.37 -36.74 3.73
C THR A 57 1.54 -37.45 3.06
N ASN A 58 2.29 -38.22 3.85
CA ASN A 58 3.14 -39.26 3.29
C ASN A 58 2.23 -40.39 2.81
N SER A 59 1.94 -40.48 1.52
CA SER A 59 1.70 -41.79 0.90
C SER A 59 1.74 -41.77 -0.61
N CYS A 60 2.26 -42.88 -1.13
CA CYS A 60 2.40 -43.25 -2.52
C CYS A 60 1.02 -43.41 -3.19
N ASP A 61 0.80 -42.82 -4.36
CA ASP A 61 0.13 -43.54 -5.44
C ASP A 61 0.24 -42.82 -6.79
N GLY A 62 0.55 -43.60 -7.83
CA GLY A 62 0.53 -43.18 -9.22
C GLY A 62 -0.91 -43.16 -9.73
N GLY A 63 -1.52 -41.97 -9.76
CA GLY A 63 -2.85 -41.75 -10.33
C GLY A 63 -2.88 -40.39 -11.00
N ASN A 64 -3.44 -40.35 -12.22
CA ASN A 64 -3.58 -39.16 -13.05
C ASN A 64 -4.10 -37.96 -12.22
N LYS A 65 -3.22 -37.00 -11.92
CA LYS A 65 -3.57 -35.80 -11.16
C LYS A 65 -4.41 -34.92 -12.08
N ASN A 66 -5.72 -35.11 -12.06
CA ASN A 66 -6.65 -34.14 -12.62
C ASN A 66 -6.39 -32.82 -11.89
N ASN A 67 -5.60 -31.93 -12.49
CA ASN A 67 -5.38 -30.57 -12.01
C ASN A 67 -6.71 -29.82 -12.11
N ILE A 68 -7.54 -29.89 -11.07
CA ILE A 68 -8.73 -29.06 -10.96
C ILE A 68 -8.23 -27.63 -10.74
N SER A 69 -8.26 -26.84 -11.81
CA SER A 69 -7.94 -25.42 -11.76
C SER A 69 -9.13 -24.64 -11.20
N GLY A 70 -8.89 -23.70 -10.28
CA GLY A 70 -9.91 -22.76 -9.79
C GLY A 70 -10.36 -21.74 -10.85
N ARG A 71 -9.77 -21.77 -12.06
CA ARG A 71 -10.12 -20.87 -13.15
C ARG A 71 -11.49 -21.20 -13.73
N HIS A 72 -12.47 -20.33 -13.49
CA HIS A 72 -13.82 -20.45 -14.03
C HIS A 72 -14.22 -19.20 -14.83
N GLN A 73 -14.62 -19.40 -16.09
CA GLN A 73 -15.11 -18.34 -17.00
C GLN A 73 -14.21 -17.09 -17.02
N PHE A 74 -12.90 -17.27 -16.93
CA PHE A 74 -11.94 -16.17 -16.92
C PHE A 74 -11.12 -16.21 -18.22
N HIS A 75 -11.47 -15.36 -19.18
CA HIS A 75 -10.83 -15.38 -20.50
C HIS A 75 -9.39 -14.84 -20.43
N LYS A 76 -8.51 -15.28 -21.34
CA LYS A 76 -7.10 -14.85 -21.33
C LYS A 76 -6.95 -13.35 -21.63
N ASP A 77 -7.78 -12.80 -22.50
CA ASP A 77 -7.84 -11.36 -22.76
C ASP A 77 -8.20 -10.57 -21.49
N THR A 78 -9.18 -11.04 -20.71
CA THR A 78 -9.56 -10.42 -19.43
C THR A 78 -8.41 -10.48 -18.43
N GLU A 79 -7.70 -11.60 -18.35
CA GLU A 79 -6.50 -11.71 -17.52
C GLU A 79 -5.38 -10.76 -17.98
N ASN A 80 -5.17 -10.62 -19.29
CA ASN A 80 -4.13 -9.77 -19.84
C ASN A 80 -4.42 -8.28 -19.59
N ILE A 81 -5.66 -7.82 -19.83
CA ILE A 81 -6.03 -6.43 -19.59
C ILE A 81 -6.00 -6.08 -18.10
N LEU A 82 -6.35 -7.02 -17.20
CA LEU A 82 -6.21 -6.80 -15.76
C LEU A 82 -4.74 -6.72 -15.32
N ASN A 83 -3.86 -7.52 -15.92
CA ASN A 83 -2.41 -7.38 -15.68
C ASN A 83 -1.86 -6.05 -16.19
N GLU A 84 -2.44 -5.49 -17.26
CA GLU A 84 -2.11 -4.14 -17.72
C GLU A 84 -2.63 -3.08 -16.75
N GLN A 85 -3.86 -3.22 -16.25
CA GLN A 85 -4.41 -2.32 -15.24
C GLN A 85 -3.56 -2.31 -13.96
N VAL A 86 -3.15 -3.49 -13.46
CA VAL A 86 -2.23 -3.60 -12.31
C VAL A 86 -0.94 -2.80 -12.54
N LEU A 87 -0.38 -2.84 -13.75
CA LEU A 87 0.81 -2.05 -14.07
C LEU A 87 0.50 -0.55 -14.06
N GLU A 88 -0.64 -0.12 -14.59
CA GLU A 88 -1.02 1.30 -14.60
C GLU A 88 -1.20 1.84 -13.18
N GLU A 89 -1.84 1.10 -12.27
CA GLU A 89 -1.96 1.51 -10.86
C GLU A 89 -0.59 1.59 -10.18
N PHE A 90 0.31 0.63 -10.42
CA PHE A 90 1.67 0.70 -9.87
C PHE A 90 2.48 1.88 -10.43
N LYS A 91 2.28 2.24 -11.70
CA LYS A 91 2.91 3.44 -12.29
C LYS A 91 2.37 4.69 -11.62
N ALA A 92 1.06 4.78 -11.41
CA ALA A 92 0.41 5.90 -10.75
C ALA A 92 0.93 6.08 -9.32
N ALA A 93 0.95 4.99 -8.55
CA ALA A 93 1.55 4.94 -7.21
C ALA A 93 3.00 5.46 -7.24
N TYR A 94 3.84 4.95 -8.14
CA TYR A 94 5.22 5.35 -8.20
C TYR A 94 5.40 6.83 -8.56
N GLU A 95 4.55 7.38 -9.44
CA GLU A 95 4.58 8.78 -9.79
C GLU A 95 4.12 9.68 -8.62
N TYR A 96 3.05 9.31 -7.89
CA TYR A 96 2.65 9.99 -6.66
C TYR A 96 3.74 9.97 -5.59
N LEU A 97 4.43 8.85 -5.42
CA LEU A 97 5.57 8.73 -4.51
C LEU A 97 6.68 9.74 -4.89
N THR A 98 6.95 9.93 -6.19
CA THR A 98 7.94 10.94 -6.61
C THR A 98 7.49 12.38 -6.32
N MET A 99 6.20 12.69 -6.44
CA MET A 99 5.65 14.00 -6.08
C MET A 99 5.75 14.23 -4.57
N GLY A 100 5.35 13.24 -3.75
CA GLY A 100 5.43 13.29 -2.30
C GLY A 100 6.87 13.53 -1.82
N HIS A 101 7.84 12.78 -2.35
CA HIS A 101 9.26 12.99 -2.05
C HIS A 101 9.75 14.38 -2.44
N TYR A 102 9.31 14.92 -3.57
CA TYR A 102 9.70 16.26 -3.99
C TYR A 102 9.22 17.34 -3.01
N PHE A 103 7.94 17.32 -2.63
CA PHE A 103 7.38 18.31 -1.70
C PHE A 103 7.92 18.18 -0.27
N GLY A 104 8.36 16.97 0.11
CA GLY A 104 9.00 16.70 1.40
C GLY A 104 10.47 17.11 1.49
N ARG A 105 11.10 17.59 0.40
CA ARG A 105 12.48 18.08 0.47
C ARG A 105 12.61 19.29 1.39
N THR A 106 13.72 19.42 2.09
CA THR A 106 13.97 20.54 3.01
C THR A 106 13.99 21.90 2.34
N ASP A 107 14.30 21.96 1.04
CA ASP A 107 14.32 23.20 0.23
C ASP A 107 12.98 23.53 -0.43
N VAL A 108 11.99 22.63 -0.37
CA VAL A 108 10.61 22.86 -0.83
C VAL A 108 9.68 23.03 0.37
N ALA A 109 9.74 22.10 1.33
CA ALA A 109 9.10 22.15 2.65
C ALA A 109 7.59 22.42 2.62
N LEU A 110 6.85 21.66 1.80
CA LEU A 110 5.38 21.72 1.70
C LEU A 110 4.76 20.43 2.26
N PRO A 111 4.65 20.29 3.60
CA PRO A 111 4.23 19.06 4.26
C PRO A 111 2.77 18.67 3.99
N GLY A 112 1.89 19.63 3.69
CA GLY A 112 0.52 19.35 3.25
C GLY A 112 0.49 18.63 1.91
N CYS A 113 1.16 19.19 0.91
CA CYS A 113 1.28 18.59 -0.41
C CYS A 113 2.02 17.25 -0.36
N GLN A 114 3.10 17.17 0.42
CA GLN A 114 3.79 15.90 0.68
C GLN A 114 2.82 14.85 1.20
N GLY A 115 2.10 15.14 2.28
CA GLY A 115 1.18 14.19 2.89
C GLY A 115 0.07 13.77 1.93
N PHE A 116 -0.51 14.72 1.18
CA PHE A 116 -1.52 14.43 0.18
C PHE A 116 -1.03 13.42 -0.87
N PHE A 117 0.13 13.65 -1.48
CA PHE A 117 0.65 12.74 -2.50
C PHE A 117 1.15 11.40 -1.92
N MET A 118 1.55 11.37 -0.64
CA MET A 118 1.84 10.09 0.04
C MET A 118 0.56 9.28 0.26
N ASN A 119 -0.55 9.92 0.60
CA ASN A 119 -1.85 9.25 0.73
C ASN A 119 -2.31 8.69 -0.62
N MET A 120 -2.21 9.49 -1.69
CA MET A 120 -2.52 9.02 -3.05
C MET A 120 -1.63 7.83 -3.46
N TYR A 121 -0.35 7.84 -3.09
CA TYR A 121 0.53 6.69 -3.33
C TYR A 121 0.03 5.41 -2.64
N GLU A 122 -0.40 5.51 -1.39
CA GLU A 122 -0.91 4.37 -0.64
C GLU A 122 -2.25 3.86 -1.22
N GLU A 123 -3.12 4.78 -1.64
CA GLU A 123 -4.39 4.49 -2.31
C GLU A 123 -4.18 3.69 -3.60
N GLU A 124 -3.29 4.16 -4.48
CA GLU A 124 -3.00 3.47 -5.75
C GLU A 124 -2.29 2.12 -5.56
N LEU A 125 -1.48 1.97 -4.51
CA LEU A 125 -0.98 0.66 -4.12
C LEU A 125 -2.11 -0.27 -3.68
N GLY A 126 -3.11 0.27 -2.97
CA GLY A 126 -4.35 -0.42 -2.64
C GLY A 126 -5.06 -0.92 -3.90
N HIS A 127 -5.29 -0.04 -4.87
CA HIS A 127 -5.91 -0.39 -6.16
C HIS A 127 -5.16 -1.49 -6.90
N ALA A 128 -3.84 -1.37 -7.03
CA ALA A 128 -3.01 -2.39 -7.67
C ALA A 128 -3.14 -3.77 -6.98
N ASN A 129 -3.23 -3.78 -5.65
CA ASN A 129 -3.42 -4.98 -4.86
C ASN A 129 -4.83 -5.58 -5.01
N ILE A 130 -5.87 -4.76 -5.12
CA ILE A 130 -7.24 -5.24 -5.37
C ILE A 130 -7.28 -6.00 -6.70
N PHE A 131 -6.75 -5.43 -7.79
CA PHE A 131 -6.70 -6.11 -9.09
C PHE A 131 -5.81 -7.36 -9.06
N THR A 132 -4.65 -7.29 -8.38
CA THR A 132 -3.75 -8.44 -8.20
C THR A 132 -4.48 -9.60 -7.51
N ASN A 133 -5.14 -9.32 -6.38
CA ASN A 133 -5.89 -10.31 -5.63
C ASN A 133 -7.07 -10.86 -6.46
N TYR A 134 -7.74 -10.00 -7.23
CA TYR A 134 -8.82 -10.41 -8.11
C TYR A 134 -8.33 -11.38 -9.20
N VAL A 135 -7.21 -11.09 -9.87
CA VAL A 135 -6.60 -11.98 -10.86
C VAL A 135 -6.27 -13.34 -10.25
N LEU A 136 -5.67 -13.36 -9.05
CA LEU A 136 -5.35 -14.60 -8.34
C LEU A 136 -6.62 -15.38 -7.95
N MET A 137 -7.63 -14.69 -7.42
CA MET A 137 -8.92 -15.27 -7.04
C MET A 137 -9.62 -15.92 -8.24
N ARG A 138 -9.54 -15.33 -9.43
CA ARG A 138 -10.10 -15.88 -10.68
C ARG A 138 -9.27 -17.02 -11.30
N GLY A 139 -8.18 -17.44 -10.65
CA GLY A 139 -7.28 -18.48 -11.16
C GLY A 139 -6.39 -18.01 -12.31
N GLY A 140 -6.09 -16.71 -12.36
CA GLY A 140 -5.13 -16.11 -13.27
C GLY A 140 -3.71 -16.04 -12.72
N HIS A 141 -2.79 -15.62 -13.58
CA HIS A 141 -1.40 -15.37 -13.21
C HIS A 141 -1.10 -13.88 -13.29
N VAL A 142 -0.55 -13.35 -12.21
CA VAL A 142 -0.10 -11.95 -12.13
C VAL A 142 1.26 -11.84 -12.82
N GLN A 143 1.38 -10.90 -13.75
CA GLN A 143 2.56 -10.63 -14.54
C GLN A 143 3.03 -9.19 -14.28
N LEU A 144 3.89 -9.04 -13.27
CA LEU A 144 4.49 -7.75 -12.96
C LEU A 144 5.51 -7.37 -14.05
N LYS A 145 5.40 -6.14 -14.54
CA LYS A 145 6.29 -5.56 -15.55
C LYS A 145 7.17 -4.48 -14.92
N SER A 146 8.25 -4.12 -15.59
CA SER A 146 9.14 -3.04 -15.16
C SER A 146 8.43 -1.68 -15.19
N ILE A 147 8.59 -0.90 -14.13
CA ILE A 147 8.08 0.47 -14.03
C ILE A 147 9.20 1.44 -14.38
N SER A 148 8.95 2.34 -15.33
CA SER A 148 9.92 3.38 -15.70
C SER A 148 9.96 4.48 -14.65
N VAL A 149 11.16 5.02 -14.38
CA VAL A 149 11.31 6.18 -13.50
C VAL A 149 10.66 7.41 -14.13
N PRO A 150 9.77 8.13 -13.41
CA PRO A 150 9.20 9.39 -13.90
C PRO A 150 10.31 10.38 -14.28
N LYS A 151 10.15 11.05 -15.43
CA LYS A 151 11.16 11.97 -15.97
C LYS A 151 11.24 13.27 -15.17
N ASN A 152 10.10 13.72 -14.63
CA ASN A 152 9.99 14.97 -13.91
C ASN A 152 10.53 14.83 -12.49
N LYS A 153 11.47 15.69 -12.12
CA LYS A 153 12.12 15.71 -10.80
C LYS A 153 11.81 16.97 -9.99
N THR A 154 11.13 17.93 -10.62
CA THR A 154 10.80 19.23 -10.05
C THR A 154 9.36 19.54 -10.39
N TRP A 155 8.64 20.10 -9.42
CA TRP A 155 7.23 20.40 -9.55
C TRP A 155 6.92 21.78 -8.95
N THR A 156 6.09 22.56 -9.63
CA THR A 156 5.25 23.54 -8.92
C THR A 156 4.02 22.83 -8.36
N VAL A 157 3.36 23.45 -7.37
CA VAL A 157 2.10 22.91 -6.82
C VAL A 157 1.07 22.70 -7.93
N THR A 158 0.86 23.71 -8.77
CA THR A 158 -0.11 23.62 -9.87
C THR A 158 0.24 22.55 -10.90
N GLU A 159 1.51 22.38 -11.26
CA GLU A 159 1.93 21.31 -12.18
C GLU A 159 1.69 19.92 -11.60
N ALA A 160 2.00 19.71 -10.31
CA ALA A 160 1.78 18.42 -9.66
C ALA A 160 0.30 18.02 -9.65
N PHE A 161 -0.59 18.91 -9.22
CA PHE A 161 -2.04 18.64 -9.23
C PHE A 161 -2.60 18.50 -10.64
N THR A 162 -2.08 19.26 -11.61
CA THR A 162 -2.51 19.13 -13.02
C THR A 162 -2.07 17.79 -13.59
N ARG A 163 -0.86 17.34 -13.27
CA ARG A 163 -0.38 16.03 -13.67
C ARG A 163 -1.21 14.92 -13.03
N ALA A 164 -1.54 15.04 -11.75
CA ALA A 164 -2.40 14.09 -11.05
C ALA A 164 -3.77 13.93 -11.77
N VAL A 165 -4.45 15.03 -12.09
CA VAL A 165 -5.71 14.99 -12.87
C VAL A 165 -5.53 14.25 -14.20
N GLN A 166 -4.44 14.49 -14.93
CA GLN A 166 -4.19 13.82 -16.21
C GLN A 166 -3.91 12.32 -16.05
N MET A 167 -3.20 11.93 -14.99
CA MET A 167 -2.95 10.51 -14.69
C MET A 167 -4.27 9.79 -14.46
N GLU A 168 -5.13 10.35 -13.62
CA GLU A 168 -6.40 9.77 -13.19
C GLU A 168 -7.40 9.66 -14.33
N GLN A 169 -7.44 10.66 -15.21
CA GLN A 169 -8.19 10.57 -16.46
C GLN A 169 -7.69 9.39 -17.32
N GLY A 170 -6.38 9.22 -17.44
CA GLY A 170 -5.78 8.09 -18.16
C GLY A 170 -6.09 6.73 -17.54
N ILE A 171 -6.01 6.61 -16.20
CA ILE A 171 -6.35 5.38 -15.47
C ILE A 171 -7.83 5.04 -15.68
N LYS A 172 -8.72 6.04 -15.60
CA LYS A 172 -10.15 5.85 -15.87
C LYS A 172 -10.40 5.37 -17.31
N GLU A 173 -9.69 5.93 -18.29
CA GLU A 173 -9.78 5.46 -19.68
C GLU A 173 -9.36 3.99 -19.81
N LYS A 174 -8.32 3.57 -19.07
CA LYS A 174 -7.90 2.16 -19.01
C LYS A 174 -8.91 1.26 -18.32
N LEU A 175 -9.59 1.73 -17.28
CA LEU A 175 -10.72 0.98 -16.70
C LEU A 175 -11.88 0.81 -17.68
N ASN A 176 -12.14 1.78 -18.55
CA ASN A 176 -13.13 1.62 -19.63
C ASN A 176 -12.69 0.53 -20.63
N GLU A 177 -11.40 0.43 -20.93
CA GLU A 177 -10.87 -0.67 -21.76
C GLU A 177 -11.08 -2.04 -21.08
N VAL A 178 -10.88 -2.14 -19.76
CA VAL A 178 -11.19 -3.35 -18.97
C VAL A 178 -12.67 -3.72 -19.12
N PHE A 179 -13.58 -2.74 -19.02
CA PHE A 179 -15.02 -2.96 -19.23
C PHE A 179 -15.34 -3.50 -20.61
N ASN A 180 -14.77 -2.92 -21.66
CA ASN A 180 -15.03 -3.35 -23.03
C ASN A 180 -14.59 -4.80 -23.26
N VAL A 181 -13.44 -5.20 -22.70
CA VAL A 181 -12.96 -6.59 -22.77
C VAL A 181 -13.86 -7.53 -21.96
N ALA A 182 -14.29 -7.10 -20.78
CA ALA A 182 -15.20 -7.87 -19.95
C ALA A 182 -16.56 -8.10 -20.62
N GLU A 183 -17.15 -7.06 -21.20
CA GLU A 183 -18.42 -7.13 -21.93
C GLU A 183 -18.32 -8.06 -23.14
N LYS A 184 -17.25 -7.93 -23.92
CA LYS A 184 -16.97 -8.81 -25.07
C LYS A 184 -16.99 -10.29 -24.70
N HIS A 185 -16.42 -10.63 -23.54
CA HIS A 185 -16.35 -12.01 -23.04
C HIS A 185 -17.50 -12.39 -22.11
N LYS A 186 -18.47 -11.48 -21.90
CA LYS A 186 -19.61 -11.65 -20.98
C LYS A 186 -19.18 -11.99 -19.55
N ASP A 187 -18.06 -11.43 -19.10
CA ASP A 187 -17.53 -11.62 -17.75
C ASP A 187 -18.20 -10.64 -16.78
N LEU A 188 -19.39 -11.01 -16.30
CA LEU A 188 -20.22 -10.15 -15.44
C LEU A 188 -19.55 -9.84 -14.09
N HIS A 189 -18.72 -10.74 -13.58
CA HIS A 189 -18.11 -10.59 -12.26
C HIS A 189 -17.02 -9.51 -12.23
N ILE A 190 -16.30 -9.28 -13.33
CA ILE A 190 -15.34 -8.17 -13.39
C ILE A 190 -16.05 -6.85 -13.66
N MET A 191 -17.13 -6.87 -14.46
CA MET A 191 -17.94 -5.67 -14.68
C MET A 191 -18.52 -5.15 -13.36
N ASP A 192 -18.99 -6.06 -12.49
CA ASP A 192 -19.50 -5.72 -11.17
C ASP A 192 -18.43 -5.10 -10.25
N LEU A 193 -17.25 -5.72 -10.17
CA LEU A 193 -16.12 -5.19 -9.40
C LEU A 193 -15.75 -3.78 -9.86
N VAL A 194 -15.53 -3.57 -11.16
CA VAL A 194 -15.07 -2.27 -11.67
C VAL A 194 -16.16 -1.21 -11.52
N SER A 195 -17.44 -1.58 -11.68
CA SER A 195 -18.57 -0.66 -11.48
C SER A 195 -18.65 -0.18 -10.03
N THR A 196 -18.57 -1.13 -9.09
CA THR A 196 -18.88 -0.90 -7.68
C THR A 196 -17.72 -0.25 -6.94
N GLU A 197 -16.49 -0.72 -7.18
CA GLU A 197 -15.34 -0.25 -6.42
C GLU A 197 -14.68 0.96 -7.08
N PHE A 198 -14.52 0.99 -8.41
CA PHE A 198 -13.60 1.93 -9.05
C PHE A 198 -14.26 3.10 -9.80
N MET A 199 -15.42 2.90 -10.45
CA MET A 199 -15.94 3.92 -11.37
C MET A 199 -16.39 5.21 -10.67
N GLU A 200 -17.06 5.10 -9.53
CA GLU A 200 -17.46 6.27 -8.74
C GLU A 200 -16.24 6.93 -8.08
N GLU A 201 -15.34 6.12 -7.51
CA GLU A 201 -14.10 6.57 -6.88
C GLU A 201 -13.25 7.40 -7.85
N GLN A 202 -12.96 6.87 -9.05
CA GLN A 202 -12.17 7.59 -10.04
C GLN A 202 -12.85 8.87 -10.51
N HIS A 203 -14.17 8.88 -10.67
CA HIS A 203 -14.84 10.12 -11.04
C HIS A 203 -14.77 11.18 -9.93
N ARG A 204 -14.91 10.76 -8.68
CA ARG A 204 -14.79 11.64 -7.51
C ARG A 204 -13.37 12.19 -7.36
N SER A 205 -12.36 11.32 -7.47
CA SER A 205 -10.93 11.65 -7.40
C SER A 205 -10.57 12.72 -8.44
N ILE A 206 -10.94 12.50 -9.71
CA ILE A 206 -10.74 13.48 -10.80
C ILE A 206 -11.39 14.84 -10.48
N CYS A 207 -12.65 14.83 -10.01
CA CYS A 207 -13.37 16.06 -9.69
C CYS A 207 -12.72 16.83 -8.53
N GLU A 208 -12.28 16.10 -7.50
CA GLU A 208 -11.61 16.65 -6.34
C GLU A 208 -10.28 17.30 -6.73
N MET A 209 -9.43 16.59 -7.45
CA MET A 209 -8.16 17.15 -7.92
C MET A 209 -8.33 18.29 -8.91
N ALA A 210 -9.34 18.25 -9.79
CA ALA A 210 -9.63 19.38 -10.69
C ALA A 210 -10.01 20.67 -9.92
N ARG A 211 -10.72 20.53 -8.79
CA ARG A 211 -10.97 21.66 -7.89
C ARG A 211 -9.68 22.14 -7.24
N LEU A 212 -8.79 21.23 -6.84
CA LEU A 212 -7.48 21.57 -6.28
C LEU A 212 -6.59 22.29 -7.29
N VAL A 213 -6.59 21.90 -8.57
CA VAL A 213 -5.90 22.63 -9.66
C VAL A 213 -6.43 24.06 -9.79
N THR A 214 -7.75 24.24 -9.70
CA THR A 214 -8.33 25.59 -9.75
C THR A 214 -7.86 26.44 -8.57
N ARG A 215 -7.81 25.84 -7.38
CA ARG A 215 -7.35 26.51 -6.16
C ARG A 215 -5.85 26.74 -6.14
N SER A 216 -5.04 25.87 -6.75
CA SER A 216 -3.58 25.98 -6.76
C SER A 216 -3.11 27.19 -7.55
N LYS A 217 -3.95 27.81 -8.38
CA LYS A 217 -3.63 29.09 -9.04
C LYS A 217 -3.31 30.23 -8.07
N ILE A 218 -3.74 30.14 -6.80
CA ILE A 218 -3.33 31.11 -5.76
C ILE A 218 -1.84 31.03 -5.42
N THR A 219 -1.18 29.92 -5.77
CA THR A 219 0.21 29.63 -5.42
C THR A 219 1.25 30.42 -6.21
N ASP A 220 0.83 31.36 -7.07
CA ASP A 220 1.73 32.29 -7.76
C ASP A 220 2.56 33.15 -6.79
N THR A 221 2.10 33.28 -5.54
CA THR A 221 2.84 33.93 -4.44
C THR A 221 3.27 32.92 -3.38
N LYS A 222 4.39 33.18 -2.70
CA LYS A 222 4.87 32.33 -1.60
C LYS A 222 3.89 32.24 -0.41
N VAL A 223 3.16 33.31 -0.15
CA VAL A 223 2.07 33.29 0.84
C VAL A 223 0.93 32.37 0.36
N GLY A 224 0.60 32.42 -0.93
CA GLY A 224 -0.39 31.53 -1.54
C GLY A 224 0.02 30.05 -1.48
N GLU A 225 1.28 29.71 -1.77
CA GLU A 225 1.83 28.36 -1.60
C GLU A 225 1.63 27.87 -0.16
N TYR A 226 2.02 28.67 0.83
CA TYR A 226 1.89 28.31 2.24
C TYR A 226 0.43 28.12 2.67
N LEU A 227 -0.48 29.03 2.28
CA LEU A 227 -1.90 28.93 2.62
C LEU A 227 -2.57 27.73 1.95
N PHE A 228 -2.22 27.45 0.70
CA PHE A 228 -2.68 26.27 -0.01
C PHE A 228 -2.20 24.99 0.68
N ASP A 229 -0.92 24.93 1.04
CA ASP A 229 -0.34 23.78 1.74
C ASP A 229 -1.01 23.53 3.10
N GLN A 230 -1.24 24.57 3.90
CA GLN A 230 -1.98 24.44 5.16
C GLN A 230 -3.41 23.93 4.97
N MET A 231 -4.09 24.41 3.92
CA MET A 231 -5.43 23.95 3.58
C MET A 231 -5.42 22.47 3.21
N ILE A 232 -4.46 22.03 2.39
CA ILE A 232 -4.30 20.62 2.03
C ILE A 232 -4.02 19.78 3.29
N PHE A 233 -3.06 20.20 4.10
CA PHE A 233 -2.70 19.50 5.33
C PHE A 233 -3.90 19.31 6.27
N THR A 234 -4.69 20.37 6.46
CA THR A 234 -5.86 20.32 7.35
C THR A 234 -6.99 19.47 6.78
N SER A 235 -7.19 19.52 5.45
CA SER A 235 -8.35 18.91 4.81
C SER A 235 -8.15 17.42 4.52
N PHE A 236 -6.94 17.01 4.17
CA PHE A 236 -6.63 15.67 3.68
C PHE A 236 -5.75 14.90 4.67
N VAL A 237 -4.62 15.49 5.06
CA VAL A 237 -3.60 14.77 5.86
C VAL A 237 -4.03 14.59 7.32
N LYS A 238 -4.46 15.66 7.97
CA LYS A 238 -4.84 15.61 9.40
C LYS A 238 -6.10 14.79 9.62
N LYS A 239 -7.11 14.95 8.76
CA LYS A 239 -8.37 14.19 8.86
C LYS A 239 -8.14 12.70 8.71
N GLU A 240 -7.25 12.28 7.83
CA GLU A 240 -6.90 10.86 7.70
C GLU A 240 -6.21 10.33 8.94
N LYS A 241 -5.19 11.02 9.45
CA LYS A 241 -4.54 10.62 10.72
C LYS A 241 -5.54 10.51 11.86
N ASP A 242 -6.50 11.44 11.94
CA ASP A 242 -7.54 11.40 12.96
C ASP A 242 -8.48 10.19 12.76
N LYS A 243 -8.82 9.83 11.52
CA LYS A 243 -9.60 8.61 11.20
C LYS A 243 -8.84 7.33 11.50
N GLU A 244 -7.57 7.23 11.11
CA GLU A 244 -6.70 6.08 11.36
C GLU A 244 -6.51 5.88 12.87
N ASN A 245 -6.23 6.96 13.59
CA ASN A 245 -6.17 6.94 15.05
C ASN A 245 -7.49 6.50 15.69
N LEU A 246 -8.63 6.91 15.13
CA LEU A 246 -9.95 6.48 15.60
C LEU A 246 -10.21 4.99 15.30
N MET A 247 -9.83 4.51 14.12
CA MET A 247 -9.94 3.10 13.74
C MET A 247 -9.06 2.23 14.63
N TYR A 248 -7.83 2.64 14.88
CA TYR A 248 -6.90 1.94 15.78
C TYR A 248 -7.44 1.88 17.21
N LYS A 249 -8.00 2.98 17.73
CA LYS A 249 -8.66 3.00 19.05
C LYS A 249 -9.83 2.02 19.12
N ARG A 250 -10.74 2.02 18.14
CA ARG A 250 -11.86 1.05 18.10
C ARG A 250 -11.37 -0.40 18.01
N ARG A 251 -10.30 -0.66 17.25
CA ARG A 251 -9.71 -2.00 17.14
C ARG A 251 -9.12 -2.47 18.47
N LEU A 252 -8.45 -1.59 19.22
CA LEU A 252 -7.97 -1.90 20.57
C LEU A 252 -9.12 -2.16 21.55
N GLU A 253 -10.19 -1.35 21.50
CA GLU A 253 -11.39 -1.54 22.34
C GLU A 253 -12.06 -2.91 22.07
N ILE A 254 -12.17 -3.33 20.80
CA ILE A 254 -12.70 -4.66 20.43
C ILE A 254 -11.83 -5.80 20.99
N VAL A 255 -10.50 -5.63 20.99
CA VAL A 255 -9.57 -6.63 21.54
C VAL A 255 -9.67 -6.70 23.07
N GLU A 256 -9.81 -5.55 23.75
CA GLU A 256 -9.97 -5.51 25.22
C GLU A 256 -11.31 -6.09 25.70
N ASP A 257 -12.38 -6.00 24.91
CA ASP A 257 -13.66 -6.63 25.25
C ASP A 257 -13.73 -8.12 24.88
N ALA A 258 -12.97 -8.57 23.88
CA ALA A 258 -12.81 -10.00 23.59
C ALA A 258 -12.11 -10.77 24.73
N ASP A 259 -11.21 -10.12 25.48
CA ASP A 259 -10.54 -10.69 26.65
C ASP A 259 -11.43 -10.71 27.93
N LYS A 260 -12.60 -10.04 27.93
CA LYS A 260 -13.52 -10.00 29.08
C LYS A 260 -14.60 -11.08 29.07
N HIS A 261 -14.67 -11.94 28.05
CA HIS A 261 -15.64 -13.03 27.97
C HIS A 261 -15.04 -14.42 28.16
N VAL A 262 -14.39 -14.68 29.30
CA VAL A 262 -14.30 -16.03 29.88
C VAL A 262 -14.36 -15.97 31.41
N ILE A 263 -15.54 -15.74 31.99
CA ILE A 263 -15.94 -16.35 33.27
C ILE A 263 -17.45 -16.61 33.18
N TYR A 264 -17.84 -17.82 32.79
CA TYR A 264 -19.18 -18.33 33.04
C TYR A 264 -19.36 -18.53 34.55
N LYS A 265 -20.44 -18.00 35.11
CA LYS A 265 -21.13 -18.58 36.27
C LYS A 265 -22.40 -19.26 35.77
#